data_AF-A0A0J1GN20-F1
#
_entry.id   AF-A0A0J1GN20-F1
#
_cell.length_a   1.000
_cell.length_b   1.000
_cell.length_c   1.000
_cell.angle_alpha   90.00
_cell.angle_beta   90.00
_cell.angle_gamma   90.00
#
_symmetry.space_group_name_H-M   'P 1'
#
loop_
_entity.id
_entity.type
_entity.pdbx_description
1 polymer ?
#
loop_
_entity_poly.entity_id
_entity_poly.type
_entity_poly.pdbx_seq_one_letter_code
_entity_poly.pdbx_strand_id
1 'polypeptide(L)'
;MDTRIQFRVDEETKRLAQQMAESQGRTLSDACRELTEQLAEQQRKKLSHDAWLTEQVNLAFEKFDSGKSVFVEHQTAKSRMEERKARIRNRGKQ
;
A
#
# COMPACT_ATOMS: atom_id res chain seq x y z
N MET A 1 15.89 14.22 -14.86
CA MET A 1 15.39 13.84 -16.20
C MET A 1 13.95 14.28 -16.26
N ASP A 2 13.60 15.18 -17.18
CA ASP A 2 12.22 15.63 -17.36
C ASP A 2 11.55 14.73 -18.39
N THR A 3 10.53 13.97 -17.98
CA THR A 3 9.84 12.99 -18.82
C THR A 3 8.46 13.54 -19.18
N ARG A 4 8.20 13.80 -20.47
CA ARG A 4 6.93 14.37 -20.92
C ARG A 4 5.88 13.28 -21.15
N ILE A 5 4.70 13.45 -20.58
CA ILE A 5 3.52 12.61 -20.82
C ILE A 5 2.53 13.37 -21.70
N GLN A 6 2.02 12.73 -22.76
CA GLN A 6 1.00 13.29 -23.64
C GLN A 6 -0.26 12.42 -23.60
N PHE A 7 -1.40 13.02 -23.31
CA PHE A 7 -2.70 12.35 -23.32
C PHE A 7 -3.52 12.80 -24.52
N ARG A 8 -4.28 11.86 -25.09
CA ARG A 8 -5.36 12.17 -26.03
C ARG A 8 -6.66 12.16 -25.24
N VAL A 9 -7.35 13.30 -25.23
CA VAL A 9 -8.64 13.49 -24.57
C VAL A 9 -9.54 14.31 -25.47
N ASP A 10 -10.85 14.12 -25.34
CA ASP A 10 -11.82 14.92 -26.06
C ASP A 10 -11.76 16.39 -25.62
N GLU A 11 -12.08 17.29 -26.54
CA GLU A 11 -11.99 18.74 -26.31
C GLU A 11 -12.92 19.21 -25.18
N GLU A 12 -14.12 18.63 -25.10
CA GLU A 12 -15.07 18.89 -24.02
C GLU A 12 -14.50 18.47 -22.65
N THR A 13 -13.94 17.25 -22.57
CA THR A 13 -13.31 16.75 -21.33
C THR A 13 -12.15 17.63 -20.90
N LYS A 14 -11.31 18.08 -21.84
CA LYS A 14 -10.22 19.01 -21.55
C LYS A 14 -10.74 20.32 -20.98
N ARG A 15 -11.78 20.90 -21.58
CA ARG A 15 -12.37 22.18 -21.16
C ARG A 15 -12.95 22.08 -19.75
N LEU A 16 -13.73 21.05 -19.47
CA LEU A 16 -14.33 20.82 -18.15
C LEU A 16 -13.26 20.57 -17.07
N ALA A 17 -12.26 19.74 -17.38
CA ALA A 17 -11.16 19.46 -16.45
C ALA A 17 -10.33 20.71 -16.15
N GLN A 18 -10.09 21.55 -17.17
CA GLN A 18 -9.40 22.82 -16.99
C GLN A 18 -10.18 23.78 -16.10
N GLN A 19 -11.50 23.93 -16.33
CA GLN A 19 -12.36 24.77 -15.50
C GLN A 19 -12.37 24.32 -14.02
N MET A 20 -12.39 23.01 -13.79
CA MET A 20 -12.30 22.44 -12.44
C MET A 20 -10.95 22.75 -11.79
N ALA A 21 -9.84 22.53 -12.50
CA ALA A 21 -8.51 22.79 -11.96
C ALA A 21 -8.32 24.28 -11.63
N GLU A 22 -8.74 25.17 -12.53
CA GLU A 22 -8.70 26.62 -12.33
C GLU A 22 -9.57 27.06 -11.14
N SER A 23 -10.74 26.44 -10.94
CA SER A 23 -11.59 26.71 -9.77
C SER A 23 -10.92 26.37 -8.44
N GLN A 24 -9.95 25.45 -8.45
CA GLN A 24 -9.16 25.04 -7.30
C GLN A 24 -7.80 25.77 -7.23
N GLY A 25 -7.56 26.75 -8.13
CA GLY A 25 -6.31 27.51 -8.18
C GLY A 25 -5.10 26.70 -8.68
N ARG A 26 -5.31 25.59 -9.39
CA ARG A 26 -4.25 24.69 -9.89
C ARG A 26 -4.34 24.55 -11.40
N THR A 27 -3.25 24.17 -12.06
CA THR A 27 -3.30 23.83 -13.49
C THR A 27 -3.67 22.37 -13.69
N LEU A 28 -4.26 22.05 -14.86
CA LEU A 28 -4.53 20.66 -15.23
C LEU A 28 -3.24 19.80 -15.20
N SER A 29 -2.11 20.39 -15.60
CA SER A 29 -0.80 19.74 -15.56
C SER A 29 -0.36 19.40 -14.14
N ASP A 30 -0.60 20.27 -13.16
CA ASP A 30 -0.23 20.01 -11.76
C ASP A 30 -1.09 18.90 -11.15
N ALA A 31 -2.40 18.88 -11.44
CA ALA A 31 -3.28 17.81 -11.01
C ALA A 31 -2.88 16.45 -11.62
N CYS A 32 -2.53 16.43 -12.91
CA CYS A 32 -2.04 15.21 -13.55
C CYS A 32 -0.68 14.75 -13.00
N ARG A 33 0.20 15.69 -12.64
CA ARG A 33 1.49 15.38 -12.01
C ARG A 33 1.29 14.74 -10.64
N GLU A 34 0.47 15.36 -9.79
CA GLU A 34 0.16 14.84 -8.45
C GLU A 34 -0.45 13.42 -8.53
N LEU A 35 -1.41 13.21 -9.44
CA LEU A 35 -2.00 11.89 -9.64
C LEU A 35 -0.95 10.85 -10.09
N THR A 36 -0.04 11.24 -10.98
CA THR A 36 1.04 10.35 -11.45
C THR A 36 1.98 9.97 -10.31
N GLU A 37 2.32 10.92 -9.44
CA GLU A 37 3.15 10.66 -8.26
C GLU A 37 2.46 9.73 -7.25
N GLN A 38 1.16 9.94 -7.00
CA GLN A 38 0.38 9.07 -6.11
C GLN A 38 0.31 7.63 -6.65
N LEU A 39 0.07 7.46 -7.95
CA LEU A 39 0.07 6.13 -8.58
C LEU A 39 1.45 5.45 -8.48
N ALA A 40 2.53 6.20 -8.70
CA ALA A 40 3.90 5.68 -8.54
C ALA A 40 4.18 5.27 -7.09
N GLU A 41 3.75 6.05 -6.11
CA GLU A 41 3.92 5.72 -4.69
C GLU A 41 3.13 4.45 -4.31
N GLN A 42 1.88 4.33 -4.77
CA GLN A 42 1.07 3.13 -4.56
C GLN A 42 1.73 1.89 -5.16
N GLN A 43 2.27 1.99 -6.38
CA GLN A 43 2.98 0.89 -7.02
C GLN A 43 4.25 0.52 -6.25
N ARG A 44 5.02 1.50 -5.75
CA ARG A 44 6.20 1.25 -4.90
C ARG A 44 5.81 0.55 -3.61
N LYS A 45 4.73 0.97 -2.95
CA LYS A 45 4.21 0.31 -1.73
C LYS A 45 3.84 -1.14 -2.01
N LYS A 46 3.16 -1.41 -3.13
CA LYS A 46 2.82 -2.77 -3.54
C LYS A 46 4.06 -3.63 -3.79
N LEU A 47 5.00 -3.14 -4.60
CA LEU A 47 6.25 -3.86 -4.88
C LEU A 47 7.08 -4.09 -3.61
N SER A 48 7.18 -3.09 -2.73
CA SER A 48 7.87 -3.22 -1.44
C SER A 48 7.18 -4.24 -0.53
N HIS A 49 5.84 -4.28 -0.54
CA HIS A 49 5.08 -5.26 0.23
C HIS A 49 5.29 -6.67 -0.31
N ASP A 50 5.24 -6.85 -1.63
CA ASP A 50 5.45 -8.14 -2.28
C ASP A 50 6.88 -8.65 -2.06
N ALA A 51 7.88 -7.76 -2.14
CA ALA A 51 9.27 -8.08 -1.84
C ALA A 51 9.46 -8.48 -0.37
N TRP A 52 8.89 -7.70 0.56
CA TRP A 52 8.93 -8.01 1.99
C TRP A 52 8.25 -9.36 2.30
N LEU A 53 7.08 -9.61 1.69
CA LEU A 53 6.35 -10.87 1.87
C LEU A 53 7.17 -12.06 1.37
N THR A 54 7.79 -11.91 0.20
CA THR A 54 8.67 -12.94 -0.39
C THR A 54 9.84 -13.24 0.54
N GLU A 55 10.48 -12.21 1.11
CA GLU A 55 11.56 -12.37 2.08
C GLU A 55 11.09 -13.10 3.34
N GLN A 56 9.94 -12.73 3.91
CA GLN A 56 9.39 -13.42 5.08
C GLN A 56 9.07 -14.89 4.81
N VAL A 57 8.56 -15.20 3.62
CA VAL A 57 8.30 -16.57 3.19
C VAL A 57 9.61 -17.35 3.09
N ASN A 58 10.63 -16.79 2.44
CA ASN A 58 11.95 -17.44 2.34
C ASN A 58 12.56 -17.70 3.71
N LEU A 59 12.52 -16.73 4.63
CA LEU A 59 12.98 -16.90 6.02
C LEU A 59 12.21 -18.00 6.77
N ALA A 60 10.91 -18.16 6.48
CA ALA A 60 10.13 -19.24 7.07
C ALA A 60 10.57 -20.62 6.54
N PHE A 61 10.85 -20.73 5.24
CA PHE A 61 11.40 -21.95 4.64
C PHE A 61 12.81 -22.26 5.16
N GLU A 62 13.70 -21.29 5.26
CA GLU A 62 15.04 -21.50 5.86
C GLU A 62 14.96 -21.98 7.32
N LYS A 63 14.00 -21.46 8.10
CA LYS A 63 13.75 -21.93 9.47
C LYS A 63 13.22 -23.36 9.51
N PHE A 64 12.41 -23.76 8.54
CA PHE A 64 11.95 -25.12 8.39
C PHE A 64 13.10 -26.06 8.02
N ASP A 65 13.88 -25.71 7.00
CA ASP A 65 15.02 -26.50 6.51
C ASP A 65 16.13 -26.65 7.57
N SER A 66 16.33 -25.63 8.41
CA SER A 66 17.27 -25.68 9.54
C SER A 66 16.73 -26.40 10.78
N GLY A 67 15.52 -26.97 10.72
CA GLY A 67 14.89 -27.70 11.83
C GLY A 67 14.48 -26.84 13.03
N LYS A 68 14.45 -25.51 12.87
CA LYS A 68 14.10 -24.54 13.93
C LYS A 68 12.63 -24.13 13.90
N SER A 69 11.84 -24.70 12.99
CA SER A 69 10.40 -24.43 12.90
C SER A 69 9.65 -24.97 14.11
N VAL A 70 8.87 -24.11 14.77
CA VAL A 70 7.96 -24.51 15.84
C VAL A 70 6.54 -24.47 15.30
N PHE A 71 5.88 -25.62 15.29
CA PHE A 71 4.48 -25.74 14.93
C PHE A 71 3.62 -25.51 16.17
N VAL A 72 2.52 -24.78 15.99
CA VAL A 72 1.57 -24.51 17.06
C VAL A 72 0.22 -25.05 16.61
N GLU A 73 -0.42 -25.82 17.48
CA GLU A 73 -1.76 -26.33 17.23
C GLU A 73 -2.76 -25.17 17.06
N HIS A 74 -3.72 -25.34 16.15
CA HIS A 74 -4.71 -24.31 15.83
C HIS A 74 -5.41 -23.72 17.06
N GLN A 75 -5.84 -24.56 18.01
CA GLN A 75 -6.55 -24.08 19.21
C GLN A 75 -5.64 -23.27 20.13
N THR A 76 -4.39 -23.68 20.28
CA THR A 76 -3.40 -22.94 21.09
C THR A 76 -3.08 -21.59 20.45
N ALA A 77 -2.93 -21.54 19.12
CA ALA A 77 -2.71 -20.30 18.39
C ALA A 77 -3.92 -19.35 18.53
N LYS A 78 -5.14 -19.87 18.43
CA LYS A 78 -6.38 -19.11 18.57
C LYS A 78 -6.52 -18.49 19.97
N SER A 79 -6.30 -19.27 21.02
CA SER A 79 -6.36 -18.79 22.41
C SER A 79 -5.32 -17.70 22.69
N ARG A 80 -4.06 -17.90 22.25
CA ARG A 80 -3.00 -16.87 22.39
C ARG A 80 -3.33 -15.57 21.66
N MET A 81 -3.93 -15.67 20.48
CA MET A 81 -4.32 -14.49 19.71
C MET A 81 -5.48 -13.73 20.36
N GLU A 82 -6.48 -14.44 20.90
CA GLU A 82 -7.59 -13.79 21.62
C GLU A 82 -7.12 -13.09 22.90
N GLU A 83 -6.23 -13.72 23.66
CA GLU A 83 -5.61 -13.09 24.84
C GLU A 83 -4.83 -11.82 24.44
N ARG A 84 -4.05 -11.89 23.35
CA ARG A 84 -3.32 -10.73 22.83
C ARG A 84 -4.25 -9.61 22.39
N LYS A 85 -5.33 -9.92 21.67
CA LYS A 85 -6.35 -8.93 21.26
C LYS A 85 -7.05 -8.31 22.47
N ALA A 86 -7.39 -9.11 23.48
CA ALA A 86 -7.99 -8.62 24.74
C ALA A 86 -7.06 -7.63 25.45
N ARG A 87 -5.77 -7.95 25.56
CA ARG A 87 -4.77 -7.04 26.16
C ARG A 87 -4.66 -5.70 25.43
N ILE A 88 -4.68 -5.71 24.09
CA ILE A 88 -4.62 -4.48 23.29
C ILE A 88 -5.90 -3.65 23.48
N ARG A 89 -7.08 -4.28 23.45
CA ARG A 89 -8.37 -3.61 23.68
C ARG A 89 -8.47 -2.97 25.06
N ASN A 90 -7.94 -3.63 26.09
CA ASN A 90 -7.97 -3.10 27.45
C ASN A 90 -6.99 -1.94 27.66
N ARG A 91 -5.91 -1.88 26.88
CA ARG A 91 -4.91 -0.81 26.94
C ARG A 91 -5.39 0.53 26.37
N GLY A 92 -6.45 0.53 25.55
CA GLY A 92 -7.12 1.75 25.06
C GLY A 92 -8.29 2.23 25.92
N LYS A 93 -8.56 1.57 27.06
CA LYS A 93 -9.62 1.92 28.02
C LYS A 93 -9.09 2.51 29.34
N GLN A 94 -7.79 2.76 29.44
CA GLN A 94 -7.15 3.49 30.54
C GLN A 94 -6.90 4.94 30.17
#